data_AF-A0A962RC27-F1
#
_entry.id   AF-A0A962RC27-F1
#
_cell.length_a   1.000
_cell.length_b   1.000
_cell.length_c   1.000
_cell.angle_alpha   90.00
_cell.angle_beta   90.00
_cell.angle_gamma   90.00
#
_symmetry.space_group_name_H-M   'P 1'
#
loop_
_entity.id
_entity.type
_entity.pdbx_description
1 polymer ?
#
loop_
_entity_poly.entity_id
_entity_poly.type
_entity_poly.pdbx_seq_one_letter_code
_entity_poly.pdbx_strand_id
1 'polypeptide(L)'
;MSDIFICYSRTDSAIANKLADRLRAERWTVFLDVQTRVGRRYDQVIEAELEVARVVVVLWSAASRKSHDVRDEARVGRDKDILFPALIERVQLPLGFGHTQTADLVGWSGDPGQPGLQELLESLRLQLNGVETGPVGTPAHAPKPGETFRDKLKIGGEGPLMVIIPAGKFVMGSPPEEAGRTDDEGPQHEVRIARQFAMGAYAVTFDDYERFTRATKHRIPADSGWGWDNRPVIDVAWDDARTYCAWLSEQTGTDYRLPSEAEW
;
A
#
# COMPACT_ATOMS: atom_id res chain seq x y z
N MET A 1 20.65 1.72 9.92
CA MET A 1 19.20 1.63 9.91
C MET A 1 18.68 3.03 9.71
N SER A 2 17.96 3.25 8.63
CA SER A 2 17.62 4.58 8.15
C SER A 2 16.16 4.90 8.48
N ASP A 3 15.89 6.10 8.99
CA ASP A 3 14.53 6.55 9.29
C ASP A 3 13.71 6.72 8.00
N ILE A 4 14.37 7.23 6.96
CA ILE A 4 13.76 7.59 5.68
C ILE A 4 14.47 6.84 4.55
N PHE A 5 13.69 6.16 3.72
CA PHE A 5 14.09 5.59 2.45
C PHE A 5 13.60 6.50 1.31
N ILE A 6 14.45 6.91 0.39
CA ILE A 6 14.05 7.71 -0.79
C ILE A 6 14.22 6.87 -2.05
N CYS A 7 13.10 6.63 -2.75
CA CYS A 7 13.08 5.97 -4.06
C CYS A 7 12.93 6.99 -5.20
N TYR A 8 13.79 6.88 -6.21
CA TYR A 8 13.89 7.84 -7.30
C TYR A 8 14.52 7.21 -8.55
N SER A 9 14.30 7.80 -9.73
CA SER A 9 15.04 7.41 -10.94
C SER A 9 16.45 7.98 -10.93
N ARG A 10 17.43 7.29 -11.50
CA ARG A 10 18.83 7.76 -11.59
C ARG A 10 18.97 9.16 -12.21
N THR A 11 18.08 9.52 -13.14
CA THR A 11 17.98 10.86 -13.75
C THR A 11 17.66 11.96 -12.75
N ASP A 12 16.98 11.61 -11.66
CA ASP A 12 16.47 12.51 -10.63
C ASP A 12 17.43 12.56 -9.42
N SER A 13 18.63 11.99 -9.55
CA SER A 13 19.64 11.95 -8.49
C SER A 13 19.99 13.33 -7.95
N ALA A 14 20.00 14.38 -8.79
CA ALA A 14 20.31 15.73 -8.34
C ALA A 14 19.27 16.26 -7.33
N ILE A 15 17.97 16.06 -7.59
CA ILE A 15 16.90 16.49 -6.67
C ILE A 15 16.80 15.56 -5.46
N ALA A 16 17.01 14.25 -5.64
CA ALA A 16 17.03 13.28 -4.55
C ALA A 16 18.15 13.58 -3.53
N ASN A 17 19.36 13.91 -4.00
CA ASN A 17 20.48 14.30 -3.12
C ASN A 17 20.17 15.59 -2.35
N LYS A 18 19.62 16.61 -3.01
CA LYS A 18 19.21 17.85 -2.36
C LYS A 18 18.15 17.61 -1.28
N LEU A 19 17.15 16.78 -1.57
CA LEU A 19 16.12 16.41 -0.60
C LEU A 19 16.73 15.64 0.57
N ALA A 20 17.60 14.67 0.30
CA ALA A 20 18.30 13.92 1.34
C ALA A 20 19.13 14.82 2.27
N ASP A 21 19.87 15.78 1.71
CA ASP A 21 20.64 16.75 2.51
C ASP A 21 19.73 17.63 3.37
N ARG A 22 18.59 18.05 2.82
CA ARG A 22 17.59 18.82 3.58
C ARG A 22 16.98 18.02 4.72
N LEU A 23 16.65 16.75 4.50
CA LEU A 23 16.10 15.86 5.53
C LEU A 23 17.16 15.51 6.60
N ARG A 24 18.42 15.32 6.20
CA ARG A 24 19.54 15.15 7.16
C ARG A 24 19.76 16.38 8.02
N ALA A 25 19.51 17.58 7.49
CA ALA A 25 19.55 18.81 8.29
C ALA A 25 18.49 18.86 9.40
N GLU A 26 17.39 18.09 9.27
CA GLU A 26 16.40 17.85 10.35
C GLU A 26 16.84 16.77 11.35
N ARG A 27 18.06 16.23 11.21
CA ARG A 27 18.65 15.15 12.01
C ARG A 27 18.05 13.75 11.79
N TRP A 28 17.34 13.53 10.69
CA TRP A 28 16.91 12.19 10.30
C TRP A 28 17.98 11.44 9.53
N THR A 29 18.01 10.12 9.68
CA THR A 29 18.86 9.25 8.89
C THR A 29 18.18 8.91 7.56
N VAL A 30 18.90 9.10 6.44
CA VAL A 30 18.32 9.00 5.09
C VAL A 30 19.13 8.03 4.23
N PHE A 31 18.45 7.00 3.73
CA PHE A 31 18.92 6.11 2.69
C PHE A 31 18.41 6.58 1.32
N LEU A 32 19.31 6.62 0.35
CA LEU A 32 18.98 6.87 -1.06
C LEU A 32 19.10 5.53 -1.79
N ASP A 33 18.09 5.16 -2.57
CA ASP A 33 18.22 4.06 -3.54
C ASP A 33 19.22 4.45 -4.65
N VAL A 34 20.51 4.21 -4.38
CA VAL A 34 21.57 4.48 -5.35
C VAL A 34 21.64 3.30 -6.30
N GLN A 35 20.91 3.34 -7.40
CA GLN A 35 21.05 2.34 -8.47
C GLN A 35 22.43 2.47 -9.17
N THR A 36 23.53 2.04 -8.54
CA THR A 36 24.76 1.48 -9.13
C THR A 36 25.94 1.51 -8.14
N ARG A 37 26.23 0.36 -7.53
CA ARG A 37 27.61 -0.06 -7.22
C ARG A 37 27.77 -1.50 -7.70
N VAL A 38 28.95 -1.85 -8.20
CA VAL A 38 29.23 -3.20 -8.73
C VAL A 38 29.71 -4.08 -7.58
N GLY A 39 29.10 -5.25 -7.37
CA GLY A 39 29.68 -6.33 -6.54
C GLY A 39 28.96 -6.74 -5.25
N ARG A 40 27.73 -6.30 -4.95
CA ARG A 40 26.87 -6.89 -3.90
C ARG A 40 25.56 -7.43 -4.51
N ARG A 41 24.89 -8.39 -3.86
CA ARG A 41 23.47 -8.73 -4.15
C ARG A 41 22.61 -7.67 -3.46
N TYR A 42 22.12 -6.69 -4.22
CA TYR A 42 21.52 -5.45 -3.70
C TYR A 42 20.06 -5.60 -3.26
N ASP A 43 19.33 -6.56 -3.84
CA ASP A 43 17.93 -6.86 -3.49
C ASP A 43 17.79 -7.05 -1.97
N GLN A 44 18.72 -7.78 -1.34
CA GLN A 44 18.73 -8.01 0.10
C GLN A 44 18.98 -6.75 0.94
N VAL A 45 19.73 -5.77 0.43
CA VAL A 45 20.02 -4.52 1.17
C VAL A 45 18.86 -3.56 1.05
N ILE A 46 18.25 -3.45 -0.13
CA ILE A 46 17.06 -2.63 -0.37
C ILE A 46 15.88 -3.19 0.43
N GLU A 47 15.65 -4.51 0.35
CA GLU A 47 14.62 -5.19 1.13
C GLU A 47 14.85 -5.00 2.64
N ALA A 48 16.07 -5.17 3.14
CA ALA A 48 16.38 -4.97 4.56
C ALA A 48 16.20 -3.51 5.01
N GLU A 49 16.56 -2.52 4.19
CA GLU A 49 16.33 -1.11 4.51
C GLU A 49 14.84 -0.75 4.41
N LEU A 50 14.09 -1.28 3.43
CA LEU A 50 12.64 -1.14 3.35
C LEU A 50 11.91 -1.85 4.49
N GLU A 51 12.47 -2.94 5.02
CA GLU A 51 11.92 -3.67 6.16
C GLU A 51 11.82 -2.78 7.39
N VAL A 52 12.90 -2.04 7.65
CA VAL A 52 13.11 -1.23 8.85
C VAL A 52 12.77 0.26 8.68
N ALA A 53 12.58 0.72 7.44
CA ALA A 53 12.23 2.11 7.14
C ALA A 53 10.91 2.50 7.84
N ARG A 54 10.90 3.69 8.44
CA ARG A 54 9.70 4.27 9.05
C ARG A 54 8.91 5.13 8.07
N VAL A 55 9.59 5.57 7.01
CA VAL A 55 9.10 6.43 5.94
C VAL A 55 9.75 5.98 4.64
N VAL A 56 8.96 5.89 3.58
CA VAL A 56 9.40 5.77 2.19
C VAL A 56 8.93 7.01 1.43
N VAL A 57 9.85 7.83 0.93
CA VAL A 57 9.56 8.98 0.08
C VAL A 57 9.78 8.58 -1.38
N VAL A 58 8.73 8.64 -2.21
CA VAL A 58 8.84 8.37 -3.65
C VAL A 58 8.87 9.67 -4.44
N LEU A 59 9.85 9.83 -5.32
CA LEU A 59 9.95 10.97 -6.23
C LEU A 59 9.34 10.62 -7.60
N TRP A 60 8.20 11.23 -7.93
CA TRP A 60 7.48 11.01 -9.18
C TRP A 60 7.94 11.96 -10.29
N SER A 61 8.49 11.37 -11.35
CA SER A 61 8.89 11.99 -12.60
C SER A 61 8.48 11.13 -13.80
N ALA A 62 8.65 11.63 -15.02
CA ALA A 62 8.40 10.84 -16.23
C ALA A 62 9.29 9.61 -16.31
N ALA A 63 10.50 9.68 -15.73
CA ALA A 63 11.45 8.59 -15.66
C ALA A 63 11.08 7.59 -14.55
N SER A 64 10.79 8.06 -13.33
CA SER A 64 10.51 7.18 -12.20
C SER A 64 9.20 6.39 -12.36
N ARG A 65 8.18 6.98 -12.99
CA ARG A 65 6.94 6.27 -13.35
C ARG A 65 7.17 5.06 -14.26
N LYS A 66 8.20 5.10 -15.11
CA LYS A 66 8.54 4.00 -16.03
C LYS A 66 9.49 2.97 -15.40
N SER A 67 10.07 3.28 -14.24
CA SER A 67 10.97 2.36 -13.55
C SER A 67 10.18 1.28 -12.84
N HIS A 68 10.54 0.01 -13.08
CA HIS A 68 9.95 -1.13 -12.37
C HIS A 68 10.34 -1.08 -10.89
N ASP A 69 11.63 -0.84 -10.62
CA ASP A 69 12.20 -0.83 -9.28
C ASP A 69 11.54 0.24 -8.39
N VAL A 70 11.44 1.48 -8.87
CA VAL A 70 10.80 2.58 -8.09
C VAL A 70 9.34 2.24 -7.77
N ARG A 71 8.64 1.57 -8.68
CA ARG A 71 7.24 1.17 -8.46
C ARG A 71 7.11 0.06 -7.42
N ASP A 72 8.04 -0.89 -7.41
CA ASP A 72 8.08 -1.96 -6.42
C ASP A 72 8.41 -1.42 -5.02
N GLU A 73 9.41 -0.54 -4.90
CA GLU A 73 9.77 0.10 -3.63
C GLU A 73 8.64 1.00 -3.10
N ALA A 74 8.04 1.80 -3.98
CA ALA A 74 6.89 2.63 -3.63
C ALA A 74 5.69 1.76 -3.24
N ARG A 75 5.49 0.61 -3.87
CA ARG A 75 4.46 -0.37 -3.49
C ARG A 75 4.72 -0.88 -2.07
N VAL A 76 5.96 -1.26 -1.74
CA VAL A 76 6.32 -1.69 -0.38
C VAL A 76 6.03 -0.58 0.65
N GLY A 77 6.41 0.67 0.35
CA GLY A 77 6.10 1.80 1.21
C GLY A 77 4.59 2.03 1.39
N ARG A 78 3.82 1.89 0.31
CA ARG A 78 2.37 2.06 0.32
C ARG A 78 1.69 0.97 1.14
N ASP A 79 2.06 -0.28 0.89
CA ASP A 79 1.45 -1.45 1.54
C ASP A 79 1.76 -1.45 3.06
N LYS A 80 2.83 -0.77 3.49
CA LYS A 80 3.18 -0.52 4.89
C LYS A 80 2.59 0.77 5.48
N ASP A 81 1.87 1.56 4.68
CA ASP A 81 1.33 2.87 5.07
C ASP A 81 2.42 3.79 5.65
N ILE A 82 3.55 3.83 4.94
CA ILE A 82 4.68 4.71 5.21
C ILE A 82 5.11 5.45 3.94
N LEU A 83 4.29 5.46 2.89
CA LEU A 83 4.59 6.13 1.62
C LEU A 83 4.25 7.61 1.67
N PHE A 84 5.23 8.45 1.34
CA PHE A 84 5.09 9.89 1.19
C PHE A 84 5.46 10.26 -0.25
N PRO A 85 4.47 10.32 -1.16
CA PRO A 85 4.74 10.64 -2.55
C PRO A 85 5.04 12.13 -2.73
N ALA A 86 6.04 12.42 -3.55
CA ALA A 86 6.40 13.78 -3.94
C ALA A 86 6.54 13.89 -5.46
N LEU A 87 5.80 14.80 -6.06
CA LEU A 87 5.81 15.07 -7.50
C LEU A 87 6.93 16.06 -7.81
N ILE A 88 7.94 15.64 -8.57
CA ILE A 88 9.08 16.50 -8.97
C ILE A 88 8.99 16.98 -10.43
N GLU A 89 8.14 16.32 -11.22
CA GLU A 89 7.80 16.69 -12.60
C GLU A 89 6.30 16.50 -12.80
N ARG A 90 5.62 17.36 -13.57
CA ARG A 90 4.18 17.22 -13.84
C ARG A 90 3.89 15.99 -14.68
N VAL A 91 3.49 14.90 -14.01
CA VAL A 91 3.14 13.63 -14.64
C VAL A 91 1.87 13.04 -14.03
N GLN A 92 1.15 12.26 -14.83
CA GLN A 92 0.07 11.42 -14.31
C GLN A 92 0.67 10.26 -13.51
N LEU A 93 0.30 10.14 -12.24
CA LEU A 93 0.79 9.12 -11.33
C LEU A 93 0.40 7.71 -11.82
N PRO A 94 1.27 6.69 -11.61
CA PRO A 94 0.90 5.32 -11.92
C PRO A 94 -0.33 4.86 -11.11
N LEU A 95 -1.08 3.91 -11.69
CA LEU A 95 -2.23 3.30 -11.04
C LEU A 95 -1.84 2.73 -9.66
N GLY A 96 -2.66 2.99 -8.65
CA GLY A 96 -2.39 2.59 -7.26
C GLY A 96 -1.62 3.61 -6.42
N PHE A 97 -1.24 4.78 -6.98
CA PHE A 97 -0.58 5.88 -6.26
C PHE A 97 -1.33 7.22 -6.35
N GLY A 98 -2.43 7.28 -7.12
CA GLY A 98 -3.22 8.51 -7.28
C GLY A 98 -4.17 8.84 -6.12
N HIS A 99 -4.29 7.94 -5.14
CA HIS A 99 -5.19 8.08 -3.99
C HIS A 99 -4.50 8.63 -2.74
N THR A 100 -3.20 8.90 -2.80
CA THR A 100 -2.41 9.47 -1.71
C THR A 100 -2.10 10.94 -2.02
N GLN A 101 -2.30 11.82 -1.03
CA GLN A 101 -1.91 13.22 -1.14
C GLN A 101 -0.42 13.30 -1.46
N THR A 102 -0.10 13.93 -2.58
CA THR A 102 1.26 13.98 -3.14
C THR A 102 1.81 15.38 -2.99
N ALA A 103 2.94 15.52 -2.32
CA ALA A 103 3.61 16.79 -2.14
C ALA A 103 4.09 17.35 -3.49
N ASP A 104 3.79 18.62 -3.79
CA ASP A 104 4.21 19.26 -5.04
C ASP A 104 5.61 19.89 -4.92
N LEU A 105 6.62 19.17 -5.40
CA LEU A 105 8.01 19.62 -5.51
C LEU A 105 8.37 20.00 -6.95
N VAL A 106 7.40 20.21 -7.85
CA VAL A 106 7.69 20.60 -9.22
C VAL A 106 8.43 21.95 -9.21
N GLY A 107 9.58 22.00 -9.88
CA GLY A 107 10.44 23.17 -9.94
C GLY A 107 11.24 23.45 -8.66
N TRP A 108 11.16 22.60 -7.64
CA TRP A 108 11.95 22.75 -6.42
C TRP A 108 13.44 22.60 -6.72
N SER A 109 14.22 23.56 -6.24
CA SER A 109 15.67 23.63 -6.49
C SER A 109 16.53 23.72 -5.23
N GLY A 110 15.93 23.57 -4.05
CA GLY A 110 16.59 23.67 -2.75
C GLY A 110 16.02 24.74 -1.82
N ASP A 111 15.00 25.49 -2.25
CA ASP A 111 14.35 26.52 -1.44
C ASP A 111 13.61 25.89 -0.25
N PRO A 112 13.97 26.21 1.01
CA PRO A 112 13.27 25.70 2.19
C PRO A 112 11.85 26.28 2.36
N GLY A 113 11.52 27.37 1.64
CA GLY A 113 10.24 28.05 1.70
C GLY A 113 9.17 27.50 0.74
N GLN A 114 9.50 26.58 -0.16
CA GLN A 114 8.52 26.07 -1.12
C GLN A 114 7.37 25.32 -0.39
N PRO A 115 6.10 25.66 -0.65
CA PRO A 115 4.96 25.07 0.07
C PRO A 115 4.93 23.54 0.07
N GLY A 116 5.14 22.90 -1.08
CA GLY A 116 5.13 21.43 -1.14
C GLY A 116 6.27 20.75 -0.39
N LEU A 117 7.42 21.43 -0.23
CA LEU A 117 8.48 20.93 0.66
C LEU A 117 8.06 21.06 2.13
N GLN A 118 7.44 22.18 2.51
CA GLN A 118 6.99 22.38 3.89
C GLN A 118 5.93 21.35 4.29
N GLU A 119 4.97 21.08 3.40
CA GLU A 119 3.94 20.06 3.57
C GLU A 119 4.52 18.65 3.74
N LEU A 120 5.51 18.31 2.90
CA LEU A 120 6.24 17.04 3.03
C LEU A 120 6.96 16.97 4.38
N LEU A 121 7.72 18.00 4.75
CA LEU A 121 8.47 18.02 6.01
C LEU A 121 7.55 17.94 7.24
N GLU A 122 6.39 18.61 7.22
CA GLU A 122 5.39 18.54 8.27
C GLU A 122 4.85 17.11 8.43
N SER A 123 4.43 16.50 7.32
CA SER A 123 3.94 15.11 7.31
C SER A 123 4.99 14.13 7.82
N LEU A 124 6.26 14.31 7.42
CA LEU A 124 7.38 13.50 7.90
C LEU A 124 7.65 13.70 9.39
N ARG A 125 7.54 14.93 9.92
CA ARG A 125 7.68 15.19 11.37
C ARG A 125 6.59 14.48 12.16
N LEU A 126 5.35 14.51 11.69
CA LEU A 126 4.25 13.80 12.34
C LEU A 126 4.53 12.30 12.43
N GLN A 127 4.97 11.70 11.32
CA GLN A 127 5.27 10.27 11.26
C GLN A 127 6.52 9.86 12.07
N LEU A 128 7.58 10.67 12.03
CA LEU A 128 8.88 10.31 12.60
C LEU A 128 9.08 10.73 14.05
N ASN A 129 8.45 11.83 14.49
CA ASN A 129 8.67 12.37 15.83
C ASN A 129 7.51 12.07 16.79
N GLY A 130 6.40 11.50 16.31
CA GLY A 130 5.27 11.12 17.15
C GLY A 130 4.69 12.33 17.89
N VAL A 131 3.99 13.19 17.17
CA VAL A 131 3.04 14.12 17.79
C VAL A 131 1.66 13.57 17.48
N GLU A 132 0.96 13.10 18.54
CA GLU A 132 -0.47 12.84 18.48
C GLU A 132 -1.15 14.08 17.90
N THR A 133 -1.68 13.95 16.70
CA THR A 133 -2.57 14.98 16.16
C THR A 133 -3.84 14.96 17.01
N GLY A 134 -4.10 16.08 17.69
CA GLY A 134 -5.41 16.39 18.23
C GLY A 134 -6.47 16.30 17.11
N PRO A 135 -7.74 16.03 17.48
CA PRO A 135 -8.65 15.28 16.65
C PRO A 135 -9.13 16.09 15.45
N VAL A 136 -8.76 15.65 14.25
CA VAL A 136 -9.69 15.73 13.12
C VAL A 136 -10.79 14.73 13.46
N GLY A 137 -11.92 15.25 13.94
CA GLY A 137 -13.20 14.56 14.19
C GLY A 137 -13.09 13.12 14.69
N THR A 138 -13.37 12.90 15.97
CA THR A 138 -13.57 11.57 16.58
C THR A 138 -14.06 10.52 15.56
N PRO A 139 -13.26 9.50 15.19
CA PRO A 139 -13.88 8.26 14.79
C PRO A 139 -14.51 7.72 16.06
N ALA A 140 -15.84 7.72 16.10
CA ALA A 140 -16.57 6.96 17.08
C ALA A 140 -16.04 5.52 17.02
N HIS A 141 -15.39 5.08 18.11
CA HIS A 141 -14.81 3.75 18.28
C HIS A 141 -13.62 3.43 17.35
N ALA A 142 -12.41 3.29 17.90
CA ALA A 142 -11.39 2.49 17.24
C ALA A 142 -11.95 1.05 17.12
N PRO A 143 -12.03 0.48 15.91
CA PRO A 143 -12.75 -0.76 15.69
C PRO A 143 -12.00 -1.91 16.38
N LYS A 144 -12.73 -2.68 17.18
CA LYS A 144 -12.17 -3.74 18.03
C LYS A 144 -11.92 -5.01 17.22
N PRO A 145 -10.88 -5.80 17.53
CA PRO A 145 -10.75 -7.15 16.98
C PRO A 145 -12.04 -7.96 17.12
N GLY A 146 -12.49 -8.58 16.02
CA GLY A 146 -13.74 -9.32 15.92
C GLY A 146 -15.00 -8.46 15.69
N GLU A 147 -14.89 -7.13 15.71
CA GLU A 147 -15.98 -6.24 15.32
C GLU A 147 -16.26 -6.38 13.82
N THR A 148 -17.53 -6.37 13.44
CA THR A 148 -17.96 -6.45 12.05
C THR A 148 -18.63 -5.16 11.60
N PHE A 149 -18.38 -4.74 10.36
CA PHE A 149 -18.97 -3.54 9.80
C PHE A 149 -19.20 -3.68 8.29
N ARG A 150 -19.97 -2.75 7.71
CA ARG A 150 -20.15 -2.60 6.27
C ARG A 150 -19.99 -1.13 5.90
N ASP A 151 -19.13 -0.85 4.93
CA ASP A 151 -18.96 0.50 4.42
C ASP A 151 -20.11 0.90 3.50
N LYS A 152 -20.49 2.18 3.54
CA LYS A 152 -21.48 2.75 2.61
C LYS A 152 -20.82 3.02 1.26
N LEU A 153 -21.51 2.68 0.18
CA LEU A 153 -21.05 2.98 -1.18
C LEU A 153 -21.57 4.33 -1.64
N LYS A 154 -20.75 5.13 -2.35
CA LYS A 154 -21.17 6.40 -2.98
C LYS A 154 -22.38 6.25 -3.92
N ILE A 155 -22.47 5.12 -4.63
CA ILE A 155 -23.62 4.80 -5.51
C ILE A 155 -24.87 4.30 -4.75
N GLY A 156 -24.83 4.27 -3.41
CA GLY A 156 -25.89 3.73 -2.57
C GLY A 156 -25.73 2.24 -2.30
N GLY A 157 -26.30 1.80 -1.17
CA GLY A 157 -26.11 0.45 -0.64
C GLY A 157 -24.87 0.33 0.25
N GLU A 158 -24.47 -0.92 0.48
CA GLU A 158 -23.38 -1.29 1.38
C GLU A 158 -22.39 -2.20 0.67
N GLY A 159 -21.12 -2.11 1.07
CA GLY A 159 -20.08 -3.04 0.66
C GLY A 159 -20.17 -4.40 1.38
N PRO A 160 -19.19 -5.27 1.17
CA PRO A 160 -19.12 -6.58 1.82
C PRO A 160 -19.04 -6.45 3.34
N LEU A 161 -19.47 -7.49 4.06
CA LEU A 161 -19.29 -7.57 5.51
C LEU A 161 -17.81 -7.74 5.82
N MET A 162 -17.27 -6.81 6.58
CA MET A 162 -15.87 -6.82 7.00
C MET A 162 -15.79 -7.22 8.47
N VAL A 163 -14.72 -7.91 8.86
CA VAL A 163 -14.37 -8.24 10.25
C VAL A 163 -12.96 -7.75 10.56
N ILE A 164 -12.75 -7.17 11.74
CA ILE A 164 -11.43 -6.69 12.18
C ILE A 164 -10.58 -7.88 12.66
N ILE A 165 -9.44 -8.06 12.02
CA ILE A 165 -8.41 -9.03 12.37
C ILE A 165 -7.31 -8.30 13.18
N PRO A 166 -6.93 -8.79 14.37
CA PRO A 166 -5.91 -8.15 15.19
C PRO A 166 -4.51 -8.25 14.56
N ALA A 167 -3.64 -7.31 14.92
CA ALA A 167 -2.19 -7.48 14.76
C ALA A 167 -1.72 -8.70 15.57
N GLY A 168 -0.70 -9.40 15.09
CA GLY A 168 -0.24 -10.61 15.76
C GLY A 168 0.91 -11.29 15.05
N LYS A 169 1.25 -12.47 15.54
CA LYS A 169 2.24 -13.34 14.94
C LYS A 169 1.80 -14.78 15.02
N PHE A 170 2.17 -15.55 14.01
CA PHE A 170 1.84 -16.96 13.91
C PHE A 170 2.93 -17.69 13.11
N VAL A 171 2.87 -19.01 13.10
CA VAL A 171 3.75 -19.85 12.28
C VAL A 171 3.00 -20.21 11.00
N MET A 172 3.57 -19.84 9.86
CA MET A 172 3.05 -20.17 8.54
C MET A 172 3.84 -21.34 7.94
N GLY A 173 3.12 -22.25 7.26
CA GLY A 173 3.66 -23.45 6.60
C GLY A 173 3.47 -24.74 7.40
N SER A 174 3.62 -25.88 6.72
CA SER A 174 3.46 -27.22 7.32
C SER A 174 4.77 -27.76 7.91
N PRO A 175 4.72 -28.50 9.03
CA PRO A 175 5.87 -29.22 9.56
C PRO A 175 6.42 -30.24 8.55
N PRO A 176 7.74 -30.51 8.54
CA PRO A 176 8.33 -31.47 7.62
C PRO A 176 7.72 -32.87 7.67
N GLU A 177 7.15 -33.26 8.81
CA GLU A 177 6.56 -34.59 9.04
C GLU A 177 5.04 -34.63 8.80
N GLU A 178 4.42 -33.54 8.36
CA GLU A 178 2.97 -33.52 8.09
C GLU A 178 2.59 -34.45 6.93
N ALA A 179 1.68 -35.39 7.20
CA ALA A 179 1.24 -36.36 6.20
C ALA A 179 0.42 -35.68 5.10
N GLY A 180 0.87 -35.76 3.86
CA GLY A 180 0.19 -35.16 2.71
C GLY A 180 0.69 -33.78 2.30
N ARG A 181 1.68 -33.20 3.00
CA ARG A 181 2.31 -31.95 2.60
C ARG A 181 2.96 -32.05 1.21
N THR A 182 2.90 -30.98 0.45
CA THR A 182 3.72 -30.79 -0.74
C THR A 182 5.00 -29.99 -0.42
N ASP A 183 5.96 -29.98 -1.36
CA ASP A 183 7.27 -29.34 -1.16
C ASP A 183 7.18 -27.81 -1.05
N ASP A 184 6.09 -27.20 -1.52
CA ASP A 184 5.82 -25.76 -1.52
C ASP A 184 5.06 -25.25 -0.28
N GLU A 185 4.66 -26.13 0.65
CA GLU A 185 3.98 -25.73 1.89
C GLU A 185 4.93 -25.38 3.05
N GLY A 186 6.24 -25.62 2.88
CA GLY A 186 7.26 -25.33 3.88
C GLY A 186 8.37 -24.41 3.36
N PRO A 187 9.36 -24.06 4.20
CA PRO A 187 9.48 -24.41 5.61
C PRO A 187 8.58 -23.55 6.51
N GLN A 188 8.32 -24.04 7.71
CA GLN A 188 7.68 -23.25 8.75
C GLN A 188 8.51 -22.01 9.08
N HIS A 189 7.87 -20.85 9.12
CA HIS A 189 8.50 -19.59 9.50
C HIS A 189 7.52 -18.70 10.28
N GLU A 190 8.06 -17.84 11.15
CA GLU A 190 7.24 -16.88 11.91
C GLU A 190 6.83 -15.72 10.99
N VAL A 191 5.53 -15.48 10.90
CA VAL A 191 4.93 -14.34 10.19
C VAL A 191 4.42 -13.34 11.21
N ARG A 192 4.66 -12.05 10.96
CA ARG A 192 4.18 -10.94 11.82
C ARG A 192 3.27 -10.01 11.05
N ILE A 193 2.02 -9.94 11.48
CA ILE A 193 1.06 -8.92 11.06
C ILE A 193 1.22 -7.71 11.98
N ALA A 194 1.82 -6.64 11.47
CA ALA A 194 2.25 -5.50 12.27
C ALA A 194 1.10 -4.61 12.76
N ARG A 195 -0.03 -4.58 12.03
CA ARG A 195 -1.20 -3.74 12.32
C ARG A 195 -2.48 -4.54 12.13
N GLN A 196 -3.52 -4.18 12.89
CA GLN A 196 -4.84 -4.73 12.63
C GLN A 196 -5.34 -4.30 11.25
N PHE A 197 -6.14 -5.14 10.62
CA PHE A 197 -6.74 -4.87 9.32
C PHE A 197 -8.15 -5.45 9.29
N ALA A 198 -8.94 -5.14 8.26
CA ALA A 198 -10.26 -5.72 8.08
C ALA A 198 -10.23 -6.72 6.91
N MET A 199 -10.88 -7.87 7.08
CA MET A 199 -11.05 -8.86 6.03
C MET A 199 -12.53 -9.10 5.74
N GLY A 200 -12.87 -9.42 4.49
CA GLY A 200 -14.21 -9.87 4.15
C GLY A 200 -14.56 -11.11 4.97
N ALA A 201 -15.64 -11.04 5.75
CA ALA A 201 -16.11 -12.16 6.57
C ALA A 201 -16.58 -13.36 5.71
N TYR A 202 -16.91 -13.09 4.45
CA TYR A 202 -17.31 -14.07 3.45
C TYR A 202 -16.62 -13.76 2.12
N ALA A 203 -16.57 -14.76 1.23
CA ALA A 203 -16.22 -14.53 -0.15
C ALA A 203 -17.17 -13.51 -0.81
N VAL A 204 -16.63 -12.69 -1.72
CA VAL A 204 -17.43 -11.72 -2.49
C VAL A 204 -18.51 -12.47 -3.27
N THR A 205 -19.76 -12.01 -3.17
CA THR A 205 -20.89 -12.68 -3.81
C THR A 205 -21.13 -12.18 -5.23
N PHE A 206 -21.95 -12.91 -6.01
CA PHE A 206 -22.43 -12.41 -7.30
C PHE A 206 -23.19 -11.09 -7.14
N ASP A 207 -23.99 -10.92 -6.09
CA ASP A 207 -24.70 -9.66 -5.81
C ASP A 207 -23.75 -8.48 -5.53
N ASP A 208 -22.68 -8.72 -4.77
CA ASP A 208 -21.65 -7.71 -4.51
C ASP A 208 -20.91 -7.33 -5.80
N TYR A 209 -20.57 -8.33 -6.61
CA TYR A 209 -19.83 -8.15 -7.86
C TYR A 209 -20.70 -7.53 -8.97
N GLU A 210 -22.00 -7.81 -8.99
CA GLU A 210 -22.92 -7.24 -9.97
C GLU A 210 -23.04 -5.71 -9.82
N ARG A 211 -22.92 -5.19 -8.59
CA ARG A 211 -22.87 -3.72 -8.36
C ARG A 211 -21.69 -3.09 -9.08
N PHE A 212 -20.53 -3.73 -9.03
CA PHE A 212 -19.34 -3.31 -9.74
C PHE A 212 -19.57 -3.35 -11.25
N THR A 213 -20.01 -4.48 -11.79
CA THR A 213 -20.19 -4.65 -13.25
C THR A 213 -21.25 -3.69 -13.81
N ARG A 214 -22.33 -3.43 -13.07
CA ARG A 214 -23.35 -2.43 -13.45
C ARG A 214 -22.79 -1.01 -13.45
N ALA A 215 -21.96 -0.66 -12.46
CA ALA A 215 -21.39 0.68 -12.35
C ALA A 215 -20.30 0.96 -13.40
N THR A 216 -19.49 -0.04 -13.75
CA THR A 216 -18.30 0.14 -14.61
C THR A 216 -18.48 -0.43 -16.01
N LYS A 217 -19.60 -1.13 -16.27
CA LYS A 217 -19.86 -1.92 -17.49
C LYS A 217 -18.86 -3.06 -17.69
N HIS A 218 -18.24 -3.54 -16.61
CA HIS A 218 -17.36 -4.70 -16.65
C HIS A 218 -18.13 -5.98 -16.96
N ARG A 219 -17.45 -7.00 -17.47
CA ARG A 219 -18.10 -8.29 -17.78
C ARG A 219 -18.54 -8.98 -16.50
N ILE A 220 -19.76 -9.53 -16.50
CA ILE A 220 -20.22 -10.43 -15.44
C ILE A 220 -19.63 -11.82 -15.68
N PRO A 221 -18.94 -12.42 -14.69
CA PRO A 221 -18.44 -13.79 -14.78
C PRO A 221 -19.57 -14.81 -15.00
N ALA A 222 -19.24 -15.94 -15.62
CA ALA A 222 -20.19 -17.04 -15.75
C ALA A 222 -20.45 -17.67 -14.37
N ASP A 223 -21.66 -18.18 -14.15
CA ASP A 223 -22.04 -18.89 -12.92
C ASP A 223 -21.89 -20.40 -13.04
N SER A 224 -21.41 -20.90 -14.18
CA SER A 224 -21.28 -22.33 -14.49
C SER A 224 -22.58 -23.13 -14.25
N GLY A 225 -23.75 -22.47 -14.31
CA GLY A 225 -25.07 -23.04 -14.01
C GLY A 225 -25.36 -23.33 -12.54
N TRP A 226 -24.54 -22.82 -11.62
CA TRP A 226 -24.69 -23.01 -10.16
C TRP A 226 -25.63 -21.98 -9.53
N GLY A 227 -26.03 -20.95 -10.29
CA GLY A 227 -26.92 -19.88 -9.87
C GLY A 227 -26.19 -18.66 -9.29
N TRP A 228 -26.93 -17.56 -9.20
CA TRP A 228 -26.44 -16.24 -8.77
C TRP A 228 -26.80 -15.96 -7.30
N ASP A 229 -27.01 -14.69 -6.95
CA ASP A 229 -27.38 -14.15 -5.63
C ASP A 229 -26.20 -14.10 -4.63
N ASN A 230 -26.45 -14.45 -3.37
CA ASN A 230 -25.48 -14.48 -2.26
C ASN A 230 -24.43 -15.61 -2.37
N ARG A 231 -24.27 -16.23 -3.55
CA ARG A 231 -23.24 -17.24 -3.79
C ARG A 231 -21.90 -16.56 -4.09
N PRO A 232 -20.76 -17.15 -3.71
CA PRO A 232 -19.45 -16.63 -4.09
C PRO A 232 -19.36 -16.46 -5.60
N VAL A 233 -18.86 -15.31 -6.05
CA VAL A 233 -18.54 -15.12 -7.46
C VAL A 233 -17.40 -16.05 -7.84
N ILE A 234 -17.54 -16.72 -8.98
CA ILE A 234 -16.54 -17.65 -9.53
C ILE A 234 -16.07 -17.18 -10.90
N ASP A 235 -15.03 -17.83 -11.43
CA ASP A 235 -14.48 -17.54 -12.76
C ASP A 235 -14.04 -16.07 -12.93
N VAL A 236 -13.60 -15.44 -11.83
CA VAL A 236 -13.05 -14.08 -11.81
C VAL A 236 -11.56 -14.12 -12.12
N ALA A 237 -11.15 -13.43 -13.18
CA ALA A 237 -9.73 -13.26 -13.49
C ALA A 237 -9.06 -12.40 -12.40
N TRP A 238 -7.79 -12.69 -12.08
CA TRP A 238 -7.08 -11.96 -11.03
C TRP A 238 -7.03 -10.45 -11.27
N ASP A 239 -6.85 -10.00 -12.52
CA ASP A 239 -6.91 -8.58 -12.89
C ASP A 239 -8.30 -7.96 -12.66
N ASP A 240 -9.36 -8.72 -12.87
CA ASP A 240 -10.73 -8.28 -12.63
C ASP A 240 -10.98 -8.15 -11.11
N ALA A 241 -10.48 -9.08 -10.30
CA ALA A 241 -10.55 -9.02 -8.85
C ALA A 241 -9.82 -7.77 -8.30
N ARG A 242 -8.64 -7.45 -8.83
CA ARG A 242 -7.94 -6.20 -8.48
C ARG A 242 -8.72 -4.95 -8.88
N THR A 243 -9.36 -4.98 -10.05
CA THR A 243 -10.18 -3.86 -10.54
C THR A 243 -11.42 -3.67 -9.67
N TYR A 244 -12.05 -4.76 -9.22
CA TYR A 244 -13.13 -4.73 -8.25
C TYR A 244 -12.70 -4.09 -6.92
N CYS A 245 -11.56 -4.49 -6.36
CA CYS A 245 -11.01 -3.87 -5.15
C CYS A 245 -10.78 -2.37 -5.33
N ALA A 246 -10.14 -1.95 -6.44
CA ALA A 246 -9.89 -0.54 -6.71
C ALA A 246 -11.18 0.28 -6.82
N TRP A 247 -12.21 -0.27 -7.49
CA TRP A 247 -13.53 0.35 -7.55
C TRP A 247 -14.18 0.43 -6.17
N LEU A 248 -14.10 -0.62 -5.36
CA LEU A 248 -14.66 -0.63 -4.01
C LEU A 248 -13.97 0.40 -3.10
N SER A 249 -12.66 0.58 -3.24
CA SER A 249 -11.92 1.65 -2.57
C SER A 249 -12.43 3.03 -2.98
N GLU A 250 -12.69 3.24 -4.28
CA GLU A 250 -13.26 4.50 -4.76
C GLU A 250 -14.66 4.73 -4.19
N GLN A 251 -15.49 3.69 -4.08
CA GLN A 251 -16.86 3.79 -3.58
C GLN A 251 -16.96 4.08 -2.09
N THR A 252 -16.02 3.58 -1.29
CA THR A 252 -16.06 3.67 0.18
C THR A 252 -15.18 4.79 0.72
N GLY A 253 -14.10 5.13 0.00
CA GLY A 253 -13.03 5.99 0.52
C GLY A 253 -12.06 5.26 1.46
N THR A 254 -12.21 3.95 1.63
CA THR A 254 -11.33 3.07 2.41
C THR A 254 -10.45 2.26 1.47
N ASP A 255 -9.26 1.83 1.89
CA ASP A 255 -8.41 0.97 1.06
C ASP A 255 -8.88 -0.50 1.09
N TYR A 256 -9.40 -0.96 -0.05
CA TYR A 256 -9.71 -2.36 -0.32
C TYR A 256 -8.68 -2.98 -1.27
N ARG A 257 -8.22 -4.18 -0.91
CA ARG A 257 -7.30 -5.00 -1.71
C ARG A 257 -7.54 -6.48 -1.49
N LEU A 258 -6.90 -7.30 -2.32
CA LEU A 258 -6.78 -8.73 -2.03
C LEU A 258 -5.85 -8.93 -0.82
N PRO A 259 -6.16 -9.88 0.07
CA PRO A 259 -5.25 -10.26 1.13
C PRO A 259 -3.97 -10.87 0.55
N SER A 260 -2.85 -10.65 1.23
CA SER A 260 -1.61 -11.38 0.99
C SER A 260 -1.76 -12.84 1.44
N GLU A 261 -0.82 -13.69 1.04
CA GLU A 261 -0.75 -15.06 1.54
C GLU A 261 -0.77 -15.11 3.08
N ALA A 262 0.00 -14.21 3.72
CA ALA A 262 0.07 -14.05 5.17
C ALA A 262 -1.25 -13.64 5.86
N GLU A 263 -2.21 -13.12 5.11
CA GLU A 263 -3.47 -12.63 5.65
C GLU A 263 -4.63 -13.58 5.41
N TRP A 264 -4.50 -14.54 4.48
CA TRP A 264 -5.52 -15.54 4.15
C TRP A 264 -5.76 -16.58 5.25
#